data_AF-A0A967MY22-F1
#
_entry.id   AF-A0A967MY22-F1
#
_cell.length_a   1.000
_cell.length_b   1.000
_cell.length_c   1.000
_cell.angle_alpha   90.00
_cell.angle_beta   90.00
_cell.angle_gamma   90.00
#
_symmetry.space_group_name_H-M   'P 1'
#
loop_
_entity.id
_entity.type
_entity.pdbx_description
1 polymer ?
#
loop_
_entity_poly.entity_id
_entity_poly.type
_entity_poly.pdbx_seq_one_letter_code
_entity_poly.pdbx_strand_id
1 'polypeptide(L)' 'DRRAGRIATERCEALARKLRQVDIEGVQVFVEPVKEHRFLLVLRGEGLGDRLEDTDPQRTGVPPREPDA' A
#
# COMPACT_ATOMS: atom_id res chain seq x y z
N ASP A 1 -2.27 -4.30 -15.17
CA ASP A 1 -1.59 -5.38 -14.42
C ASP A 1 -1.58 -4.99 -12.94
N ARG A 2 -2.21 -5.79 -12.07
CA ARG A 2 -2.28 -5.55 -10.61
C ARG A 2 -0.97 -5.80 -9.86
N ARG A 3 0.01 -6.40 -10.53
CA ARG A 3 1.26 -6.88 -9.90
C ARG A 3 2.50 -6.17 -10.42
N ALA A 4 2.33 -5.05 -11.13
CA ALA A 4 3.42 -4.28 -11.72
C ALA A 4 4.44 -5.15 -12.49
N GLY A 5 4.00 -6.14 -13.25
CA GLY A 5 4.86 -7.05 -14.01
C GLY A 5 5.73 -7.96 -13.16
N ARG A 6 5.46 -8.08 -11.85
CA ARG A 6 6.37 -8.69 -10.87
C ARG A 6 7.78 -8.10 -10.97
N ILE A 7 7.89 -6.76 -10.86
CA ILE A 7 9.18 -6.08 -10.78
C ILE A 7 10.14 -6.77 -9.81
N ALA A 8 11.44 -6.65 -10.07
CA ALA A 8 12.46 -7.13 -9.15
C ALA A 8 12.32 -6.51 -7.76
N THR A 9 12.64 -7.27 -6.71
CA THR A 9 12.48 -6.83 -5.31
C THR A 9 13.27 -5.55 -5.02
N GLU A 10 14.47 -5.42 -5.58
CA GLU A 10 15.35 -4.27 -5.44
C GLU A 10 14.69 -2.98 -5.99
N ARG A 11 13.88 -3.11 -7.04
CA ARG A 11 13.09 -1.99 -7.56
C ARG A 11 11.96 -1.64 -6.60
N CYS A 12 11.28 -2.62 -6.01
CA CYS A 12 10.27 -2.39 -4.98
C CYS A 12 10.85 -1.71 -3.74
N GLU A 13 12.02 -2.15 -3.27
CA GLU A 13 12.73 -1.52 -2.15
C GLU A 13 13.07 -0.05 -2.41
N ALA A 14 13.52 0.27 -3.63
CA ALA A 14 13.80 1.65 -4.03
C ALA A 14 12.54 2.52 -4.05
N LEU A 15 11.39 1.97 -4.43
CA LEU A 15 10.10 2.65 -4.40
C LEU A 15 9.57 2.80 -2.97
N ALA A 16 9.64 1.75 -2.15
CA ALA A 16 9.25 1.78 -0.74
C ALA A 16 10.03 2.86 0.01
N ARG A 17 11.34 3.01 -0.23
CA ARG A 17 12.16 4.09 0.35
C ARG A 17 11.67 5.49 0.01
N LYS A 18 11.10 5.69 -1.19
CA LYS A 18 10.49 6.98 -1.57
C LYS A 18 9.14 7.17 -0.86
N LEU A 19 8.32 6.12 -0.80
CA LEU A 19 7.02 6.18 -0.14
C LEU A 19 7.12 6.43 1.38
N ARG A 20 8.19 5.94 2.03
CA ARG A 20 8.49 6.26 3.44
C ARG A 20 8.69 7.76 3.73
N GLN A 21 8.88 8.58 2.70
CA GLN A 21 9.05 10.03 2.85
C GLN A 21 7.70 10.77 2.88
N VAL A 22 6.58 10.06 2.68
CA VAL A 22 5.24 10.65 2.81
C VAL A 22 4.99 10.93 4.29
N ASP A 23 4.73 12.21 4.58
CA ASP A 23 4.37 12.69 5.91
C ASP A 23 2.86 12.94 5.97
N ILE A 24 2.23 12.41 7.02
CA ILE A 24 0.80 12.60 7.29
C ILE A 24 0.72 13.05 8.73
N GLU A 25 0.20 14.25 8.96
CA GLU A 25 0.10 14.83 10.30
C GLU A 25 -0.63 13.88 11.27
N GLY A 26 0.01 13.58 12.40
CA GLY A 26 -0.54 12.68 13.42
C GLY A 26 -0.51 11.19 13.09
N VAL A 27 0.03 10.78 11.93
CA VAL A 27 0.07 9.38 11.50
C VAL A 27 1.50 8.93 11.22
N GLN A 28 1.92 7.86 11.88
CA GLN A 28 3.15 7.15 11.57
C GLN A 28 2.93 6.24 10.36
N VAL A 29 3.70 6.45 9.30
CA VAL A 29 3.64 5.67 8.05
C VAL A 29 4.83 4.71 7.96
N PHE A 30 4.56 3.43 7.77
CA PHE A 30 5.58 2.41 7.50
C PHE A 30 5.29 1.76 6.15
N VAL A 31 6.33 1.63 5.31
CA VAL A 31 6.24 0.97 4.01
C VAL A 31 7.38 -0.04 3.92
N GLU A 32 7.08 -1.33 3.97
CA GLU A 32 8.08 -2.39 3.98
C GLU A 32 7.98 -3.29 2.74
N PRO A 33 9.02 -3.37 1.89
CA PRO A 33 9.03 -4.27 0.75
C PRO A 33 9.07 -5.73 1.22
N VAL A 34 8.40 -6.62 0.49
CA VAL A 34 8.36 -8.05 0.82
C VAL A 34 9.04 -8.88 -0.27
N LYS A 35 8.46 -8.96 -1.46
CA LYS A 35 9.03 -9.68 -2.60
C LYS A 35 8.35 -9.27 -3.89
N GLU A 36 9.13 -8.99 -4.92
CA GLU A 36 8.66 -8.43 -6.17
C GLU A 36 7.81 -7.18 -5.90
N HIS A 37 6.61 -7.08 -6.48
CA HIS A 37 5.65 -5.99 -6.26
C HIS A 37 4.99 -5.94 -4.88
N ARG A 38 5.17 -6.96 -4.03
CA ARG A 38 4.51 -7.03 -2.72
C ARG A 38 5.24 -6.16 -1.71
N PHE A 39 4.48 -5.38 -0.97
CA PHE A 39 4.93 -4.58 0.16
C PHE A 39 3.82 -4.51 1.22
N LEU A 40 4.18 -4.05 2.40
CA LEU A 40 3.29 -3.81 3.53
C LEU A 40 3.19 -2.30 3.77
N LEU A 41 1.97 -1.82 3.95
CA LEU A 41 1.69 -0.46 4.43
C LEU A 41 1.10 -0.58 5.84
N VAL A 42 1.68 0.13 6.81
CA VAL A 42 1.11 0.26 8.14
C VAL A 42 0.95 1.74 8.44
N LEU A 43 -0.27 2.10 8.85
CA LEU A 43 -0.62 3.44 9.32
C LEU A 43 -0.97 3.32 10.80
N ARG A 44 -0.32 4.13 11.66
CA ARG A 44 -0.62 4.18 13.09
C ARG A 44 -0.88 5.63 13.48
N GLY A 45 -2.03 5.87 14.08
CA GLY A 45 -2.45 7.20 14.51
C GLY A 45 -3.72 7.08 15.32
N GLU A 46 -4.05 8.16 16.04
CA GLU A 46 -5.30 8.24 16.78
C GLU A 46 -6.49 8.19 15.82
N GLY A 47 -7.55 7.46 16.18
CA GLY A 47 -8.75 7.33 15.36
C GLY A 47 -8.65 6.36 14.17
N LEU A 48 -7.49 5.76 13.91
CA LEU A 48 -7.35 4.71 12.88
C LEU A 48 -7.80 3.33 13.39
N GLY A 49 -8.41 2.55 12.52
CA GLY A 49 -8.88 1.18 12.79
C GLY A 49 -8.93 0.32 11.53
N ASP A 50 -9.19 -0.97 11.69
CA ASP A 50 -9.16 -2.00 10.64
C ASP A 50 -10.55 -2.44 10.14
N ARG A 51 -11.63 -1.87 10.70
CA ARG A 51 -13.00 -2.08 10.22
C ARG A 51 -13.21 -1.28 8.94
N LEU A 52 -12.69 -1.82 7.84
CA LEU A 52 -12.78 -1.27 6.49
C LEU A 52 -12.90 -2.43 5.50
N GLU A 53 -13.66 -2.24 4.43
CA GLU A 53 -13.72 -3.20 3.33
C GLU A 53 -12.48 -3.11 2.41
N ASP A 54 -12.11 -4.24 1.78
CA ASP A 54 -11.05 -4.26 0.76
C ASP A 54 -11.53 -3.54 -0.52
N THR A 55 -10.75 -2.55 -0.95
CA THR A 55 -11.02 -1.75 -2.13
C THR A 55 -10.53 -2.41 -3.42
N ASP A 56 -9.68 -3.45 -3.35
CA ASP A 56 -9.16 -4.13 -4.53
C ASP A 56 -10.23 -5.05 -5.16
N PRO A 57 -10.68 -4.78 -6.41
CA PRO A 57 -11.67 -5.61 -7.12
C PRO A 57 -11.12 -6.98 -7.54
N GLN A 58 -9.86 -7.25 -7.24
CA GLN A 58 -9.08 -8.42 -7.60
C GLN A 58 -8.94 -8.70 -9.11
N ARG A 59 -9.34 -7.75 -9.96
CA ARG A 59 -9.36 -7.90 -11.42
C ARG A 59 -8.68 -6.71 -12.10
N THR A 60 -7.94 -6.98 -13.19
CA THR A 60 -7.34 -5.90 -14.00
C THR A 60 -8.41 -5.23 -14.87
N GLY A 61 -8.29 -3.93 -15.09
CA GLY A 61 -9.21 -3.16 -15.95
C GLY A 61 -10.53 -2.79 -15.29
N VAL A 62 -10.69 -3.11 -14.01
CA VAL A 62 -11.84 -2.70 -13.18
C VAL A 62 -11.34 -1.63 -12.21
N PRO A 63 -12.07 -0.50 -12.03
CA PRO A 63 -11.73 0.50 -11.02
C PRO A 63 -11.73 -0.08 -9.60
N PRO A 64 -10.95 0.51 -8.66
CA PRO A 64 -11.09 0.23 -7.24
C PRO A 64 -12.53 0.45 -6.76
N ARG A 65 -12.93 -0.26 -5.69
CA ARG A 65 -14.19 0.04 -4.99
C ARG A 65 -14.05 1.33 -4.19
N GLU A 66 -15.16 2.00 -3.97
CA GLU A 66 -15.20 3.12 -3.02
C GLU A 66 -14.87 2.60 -1.60
N PRO A 67 -14.10 3.35 -0.80
CA PRO A 67 -13.83 2.97 0.59
C PRO A 67 -15.11 2.95 1.43
N ASP A 68 -15.27 1.91 2.25
CA ASP A 68 -16.40 1.74 3.16
C ASP A 68 -15.93 1.15 4.51
N ALA A 69 -16.57 1.55 5.61
CA ALA A 69 -16.14 1.30 6.99
C ALA A 69 -17.15 0.50 7.83
#